data_AF-A0A5K1ERU0-F1
#
_entry.id   AF-A0A5K1ERU0-F1
#
_cell.length_a   1.000
_cell.length_b   1.000
_cell.length_c   1.000
_cell.angle_alpha   90.00
_cell.angle_beta   90.00
_cell.angle_gamma   90.00
#
_symmetry.space_group_name_H-M   'P 1'
#
loop_
_entity.id
_entity.type
_entity.pdbx_description
1 polymer ?
#
loop_
_entity_poly.entity_id
_entity_poly.type
_entity_poly.pdbx_seq_one_letter_code
_entity_poly.pdbx_strand_id
1 'polypeptide(L)'
;VVFNWMDGKHTTKFSKSGEESQIKNAVDTYGSPKISKRKQVDPIAPSPGPCPIDEILHWHNAINRELQDIAVEARKIQLSGDFSDLSMFNDRLHFIADVCIFH
;
A
#
# COMPACT_ATOMS: atom_id res chain seq x y z
N VAL A 1 -3.58 -5.91 26.42
CA VAL A 1 -2.72 -6.03 25.23
C VAL A 1 -2.10 -4.66 25.02
N VAL A 2 -0.77 -4.54 25.14
CA VAL A 2 -0.06 -3.25 24.95
C VAL A 2 0.70 -3.37 23.63
N PHE A 3 0.45 -2.44 22.72
CA PHE A 3 1.04 -2.45 21.38
C PHE A 3 2.40 -1.73 21.39
N ASN A 4 3.48 -2.50 21.32
CA ASN A 4 4.88 -2.05 21.44
C ASN A 4 5.47 -1.39 20.16
N TRP A 5 4.66 -1.09 19.14
CA TRP A 5 5.17 -0.55 17.87
C TRP A 5 5.28 0.99 17.83
N MET A 6 4.74 1.68 18.85
CA MET A 6 4.75 3.15 18.95
C MET A 6 6.08 3.72 19.48
N ASP A 7 7.07 2.88 19.80
CA ASP A 7 8.36 3.32 20.36
C ASP A 7 9.37 3.65 19.24
N GLY A 8 9.03 4.66 18.44
CA GLY A 8 9.87 5.22 17.39
C GLY A 8 10.92 6.16 17.96
N LYS A 9 12.17 5.69 18.13
CA LYS A 9 13.32 6.57 18.38
C LYS A 9 13.72 7.28 17.10
N HIS A 10 13.68 8.61 17.15
CA HIS A 10 14.09 9.52 16.09
C HIS A 10 15.58 9.42 15.70
N THR A 11 15.83 9.91 14.48
CA THR A 11 17.09 10.35 13.86
C THR A 11 17.76 9.37 12.91
N THR A 12 17.56 9.59 11.61
CA THR A 12 18.56 9.24 10.60
C THR A 12 18.77 10.45 9.71
N LYS A 13 20.00 10.94 9.71
CA LYS A 13 20.46 12.15 9.03
C LYS A 13 20.55 11.87 7.54
N PHE A 14 20.00 12.76 6.73
CA PHE A 14 20.28 12.82 5.29
C PHE A 14 21.73 13.24 5.06
N SER A 15 22.50 12.40 4.36
CA SER A 15 23.72 12.81 3.65
C SER A 15 23.94 11.97 2.38
N LYS A 16 24.00 12.73 1.28
CA LYS A 16 24.35 12.53 -0.13
C LYS A 16 25.49 11.53 -0.46
N SER A 17 25.28 10.72 -1.51
CA SER A 17 26.16 10.63 -2.70
C SER A 17 25.56 9.67 -3.73
N GLY A 18 25.23 10.18 -4.91
CA GLY A 18 24.84 9.35 -6.05
C GLY A 18 26.08 8.90 -6.81
N GLU A 19 26.24 7.59 -6.95
CA GLU A 19 27.07 6.98 -7.98
C GLU A 19 26.26 5.87 -8.64
N GLU A 20 26.11 6.03 -9.94
CA GLU A 20 25.49 5.13 -10.89
C GLU A 20 26.36 3.86 -11.02
N SER A 21 25.74 2.68 -10.97
CA SER A 21 26.41 1.44 -11.35
C SER A 21 25.42 0.46 -11.96
N GLN A 22 25.61 0.25 -13.26
CA GLN A 22 24.89 -0.69 -14.11
C GLN A 22 25.07 -2.12 -13.59
N ILE A 23 23.96 -2.78 -13.24
CA ILE A 23 23.96 -4.20 -12.89
C ILE A 23 23.73 -5.01 -14.16
N LYS A 24 24.85 -5.49 -14.70
CA LYS A 24 25.03 -6.62 -15.61
C LYS A 24 24.22 -7.85 -15.18
N ASN A 25 23.21 -8.22 -15.98
CA ASN A 25 22.45 -9.47 -15.81
C ASN A 25 23.33 -10.66 -16.20
N ALA A 26 23.66 -11.51 -15.22
CA ALA A 26 24.27 -12.81 -15.46
C ALA A 26 23.20 -13.78 -15.98
N VAL A 27 23.53 -14.42 -17.09
CA VAL A 27 22.75 -15.45 -17.78
C VAL A 27 22.92 -16.77 -17.04
N ASP A 28 21.84 -17.31 -16.46
CA ASP A 28 21.85 -18.69 -15.98
C ASP A 28 20.92 -19.54 -16.84
N THR A 29 21.59 -20.35 -17.64
CA THR A 29 21.06 -21.40 -18.49
C THR A 29 20.60 -22.57 -17.63
N TYR A 30 19.30 -22.82 -17.55
CA TYR A 30 18.76 -24.08 -17.03
C TYR A 30 18.18 -24.89 -18.19
N GLY A 31 18.88 -25.97 -18.53
CA GLY A 31 18.56 -26.87 -19.62
C GLY A 31 17.23 -27.59 -19.42
N SER A 32 16.45 -27.68 -20.50
CA SER A 32 15.24 -28.49 -20.60
C SER A 32 15.54 -29.99 -20.57
N PRO A 33 14.59 -30.81 -20.09
CA PRO A 33 14.39 -32.15 -20.62
C PRO A 33 13.15 -32.21 -21.51
N LYS A 34 13.32 -32.65 -22.77
CA LYS A 34 12.21 -32.95 -23.69
C LYS A 34 11.65 -34.34 -23.40
N ILE A 35 10.33 -34.48 -23.21
CA ILE A 35 9.62 -35.72 -23.60
C ILE A 35 8.14 -35.45 -23.93
N SER A 36 7.78 -35.87 -25.16
CA SER A 36 6.48 -36.32 -25.70
C SER A 36 5.18 -35.51 -25.59
N LYS A 37 4.54 -35.36 -26.76
CA LYS A 37 3.30 -34.65 -27.06
C LYS A 37 2.07 -35.33 -26.44
N ARG A 38 1.32 -34.58 -25.63
CA ARG A 38 -0.13 -34.75 -25.48
C ARG A 38 -0.78 -33.38 -25.61
N LYS A 39 -1.72 -33.21 -26.54
CA LYS A 39 -2.55 -32.01 -26.63
C LYS A 39 -3.44 -32.00 -25.40
N GLN A 40 -3.06 -31.23 -24.38
CA GLN A 40 -3.92 -30.92 -23.25
C GLN A 40 -4.39 -29.49 -23.44
N VAL A 41 -5.70 -29.33 -23.57
CA VAL A 41 -6.39 -28.05 -23.51
C VAL A 41 -5.93 -27.35 -22.24
N ASP A 42 -5.32 -26.18 -22.38
CA ASP A 42 -5.01 -25.31 -21.25
C ASP A 42 -6.33 -25.10 -20.49
N PRO A 43 -6.44 -25.52 -19.22
CA PRO A 43 -7.50 -25.01 -18.37
C PRO A 43 -7.31 -23.50 -18.41
N ILE A 44 -8.37 -22.76 -18.76
CA ILE A 44 -8.41 -21.31 -18.59
C ILE A 44 -7.89 -21.06 -17.18
N ALA A 45 -6.64 -20.61 -17.08
CA ALA A 45 -6.03 -20.33 -15.80
C ALA A 45 -6.95 -19.29 -15.17
N PRO A 46 -7.41 -19.49 -13.92
CA PRO A 46 -8.14 -18.42 -13.24
C PRO A 46 -7.26 -17.19 -13.37
N SER A 47 -7.83 -16.10 -13.89
CA SER A 47 -7.15 -14.80 -13.96
C SER A 47 -6.44 -14.65 -12.62
N PRO A 48 -5.11 -14.43 -12.59
CA PRO A 48 -4.47 -14.11 -11.33
C PRO A 48 -5.26 -12.93 -10.79
N GLY A 49 -5.91 -13.14 -9.64
CA GLY A 49 -6.54 -12.04 -8.94
C GLY A 49 -5.50 -10.94 -8.68
N PRO A 50 -5.92 -9.76 -8.21
CA PRO A 50 -4.97 -8.74 -7.77
C PRO A 50 -3.90 -9.41 -6.89
N CYS A 51 -2.62 -9.13 -7.16
CA CYS A 51 -1.57 -9.61 -6.28
C CYS A 51 -1.88 -9.06 -4.87
N PRO A 52 -1.89 -9.88 -3.81
CA PRO A 52 -2.24 -9.40 -2.48
C PRO A 52 -1.40 -8.19 -2.01
N ILE A 53 -0.16 -8.09 -2.50
CA ILE A 53 0.72 -6.93 -2.27
C ILE A 53 0.17 -5.66 -2.93
N ASP A 54 -0.34 -5.77 -4.15
CA ASP A 54 -0.93 -4.64 -4.87
C ASP A 54 -2.23 -4.19 -4.20
N GLU A 55 -3.02 -5.12 -3.65
CA GLU A 55 -4.25 -4.82 -2.91
C GLU A 55 -3.96 -4.08 -1.60
N ILE A 56 -3.01 -4.57 -0.79
CA ILE A 56 -2.58 -3.87 0.43
C ILE A 56 -2.04 -2.48 0.10
N LEU A 57 -1.23 -2.35 -0.96
CA LEU A 57 -0.69 -1.06 -1.39
C LEU A 57 -1.80 -0.10 -1.85
N HIS A 58 -2.81 -0.62 -2.54
CA HIS A 58 -3.98 0.15 -2.96
C HIS A 58 -4.70 0.75 -1.75
N TRP A 59 -5.01 -0.05 -0.74
CA TRP A 59 -5.71 0.39 0.46
C TRP A 59 -4.88 1.34 1.32
N HIS A 60 -3.58 1.09 1.46
CA HIS A 60 -2.67 2.03 2.14
C HIS A 60 -2.66 3.41 1.48
N ASN A 61 -2.66 3.45 0.15
CA ASN A 61 -2.71 4.72 -0.57
C ASN A 61 -4.06 5.44 -0.40
N ALA A 62 -5.17 4.70 -0.34
CA ALA A 62 -6.48 5.25 -0.06
C ALA A 62 -6.54 5.85 1.36
N ILE A 63 -6.09 5.10 2.38
CA ILE A 63 -6.00 5.59 3.77
C ILE A 63 -5.14 6.86 3.85
N ASN A 64 -3.97 6.87 3.19
CA ASN A 64 -3.10 8.05 3.19
C ASN A 64 -3.79 9.28 2.61
N ARG A 65 -4.60 9.14 1.56
CA ARG A 65 -5.38 10.25 0.99
C ARG A 65 -6.44 10.76 1.95
N GLU A 66 -7.21 9.85 2.56
CA GLU A 66 -8.22 10.23 3.54
C GLU A 66 -7.62 10.92 4.76
N LEU A 67 -6.45 10.48 5.24
CA LEU A 67 -5.74 11.16 6.33
C LEU A 67 -5.33 12.59 5.98
N GLN A 68 -4.92 12.86 4.74
CA GLN A 68 -4.61 14.22 4.30
C GLN A 68 -5.86 15.10 4.30
N ASP A 69 -6.98 14.57 3.80
CA ASP A 69 -8.23 15.32 3.76
C ASP A 69 -8.80 15.57 5.16
N ILE A 70 -8.72 14.58 6.06
CA ILE A 70 -9.05 14.73 7.49
C ILE A 70 -8.22 15.85 8.11
N ALA A 71 -6.91 15.93 7.81
CA ALA A 71 -6.06 17.01 8.32
C ALA A 71 -6.46 18.39 7.75
N VAL A 72 -6.97 18.45 6.51
CA VAL A 72 -7.51 19.69 5.93
C VAL A 72 -8.81 20.09 6.63
N GLU A 73 -9.76 19.17 6.79
CA GLU A 73 -11.04 19.44 7.45
C GLU A 73 -10.85 19.81 8.94
N ALA A 74 -9.97 19.11 9.66
CA ALA A 74 -9.61 19.46 11.04
C ALA A 74 -9.09 20.89 11.15
N ARG A 75 -8.24 21.33 10.21
CA ARG A 75 -7.76 22.72 10.17
C ARG A 75 -8.88 23.71 9.87
N LYS A 76 -9.81 23.39 8.96
CA LYS A 76 -10.97 24.25 8.68
C LYS A 76 -11.84 24.44 9.92
N ILE A 77 -12.18 23.34 10.61
CA ILE A 77 -12.96 23.35 11.85
C ILE A 77 -12.25 24.15 12.93
N GLN A 78 -10.94 23.95 13.09
CA GLN A 78 -10.15 24.71 14.08
C GLN A 78 -10.15 26.21 13.79
N LEU A 79 -10.07 26.61 12.51
CA LEU A 79 -10.04 28.02 12.10
C LEU A 79 -11.42 28.68 12.18
N SER A 80 -12.49 27.97 11.84
CA SER A 80 -13.87 28.48 11.95
C SER A 80 -14.35 28.52 13.40
N GLY A 81 -13.88 27.59 14.24
CA GLY A 81 -14.39 27.36 15.58
C GLY A 81 -15.81 26.80 15.60
N ASP A 82 -16.35 26.41 14.45
CA ASP A 82 -17.67 25.83 14.30
C ASP A 82 -17.58 24.31 14.22
N PHE A 83 -18.20 23.65 15.21
CA PHE A 83 -18.26 22.20 15.34
C PHE A 83 -19.66 21.66 15.09
N SER A 84 -20.58 22.48 14.57
CA SER A 84 -21.96 22.09 14.35
C SER A 84 -22.10 21.04 13.26
N ASP A 85 -21.24 21.10 12.23
CA ASP A 85 -21.18 20.13 11.15
C ASP A 85 -19.82 19.41 11.13
N LEU A 86 -19.84 18.14 11.55
CA LEU A 86 -18.71 17.23 11.52
C LEU A 86 -18.95 16.04 10.57
N SER A 87 -20.03 16.08 9.77
CA SER A 87 -20.45 14.96 8.92
C SER A 87 -19.32 14.50 7.99
N MET A 88 -18.76 15.42 7.20
CA MET A 88 -17.66 15.13 6.28
C MET A 88 -16.39 14.62 6.98
N PHE A 89 -16.08 15.12 8.17
CA PHE A 89 -14.94 14.63 8.94
C PHE A 89 -15.17 13.20 9.43
N ASN A 90 -16.38 12.93 9.94
CA ASN A 90 -16.78 11.63 10.45
C ASN A 90 -16.89 10.56 9.37
N ASP A 91 -17.43 10.90 8.19
CA ASP A 91 -17.57 9.98 7.06
C ASP A 91 -16.20 9.47 6.58
N ARG A 92 -15.20 10.34 6.55
CA ARG A 92 -13.82 9.98 6.18
C ARG A 92 -13.16 9.09 7.23
N LEU A 93 -13.40 9.37 8.52
CA LEU A 93 -12.96 8.47 9.59
C LEU A 93 -13.62 7.10 9.51
N HIS A 94 -14.90 7.06 9.17
CA HIS A 94 -15.64 5.81 9.00
C HIS A 94 -15.07 4.97 7.86
N PHE A 95 -14.78 5.59 6.71
CA PHE A 95 -14.10 4.91 5.61
C PHE A 95 -12.78 4.26 6.05
N ILE A 96 -11.93 4.99 6.80
CA ILE A 96 -10.66 4.43 7.28
C ILE A 96 -10.93 3.22 8.20
N ALA A 97 -11.91 3.32 9.09
CA ALA A 97 -12.27 2.24 10.00
C ALA A 97 -12.72 0.99 9.23
N ASP A 98 -13.57 1.15 8.21
CA ASP A 98 -14.02 0.04 7.36
C ASP A 98 -12.85 -0.62 6.64
N VAL A 99 -11.99 0.18 6.00
CA VAL A 99 -10.81 -0.36 5.29
C VAL A 99 -9.91 -1.15 6.25
N CYS A 100 -9.63 -0.62 7.45
CA CYS A 100 -8.80 -1.31 8.45
C CYS A 100 -9.43 -2.58 9.03
N ILE A 101 -10.75 -2.76 8.92
CA ILE A 101 -11.42 -3.99 9.36
C ILE A 101 -11.31 -5.08 8.29
N PHE A 102 -11.38 -4.70 7.01
CA PHE A 102 -11.46 -5.65 5.90
C PHE A 102 -10.13 -5.92 5.20
N HIS A 103 -9.11 -5.07 5.40
CA HIS A 103 -7.82 -5.12 4.69
C HIS A 103 -6.63 -4.99 5.65
#